data_AF-A0A8R2ACZ5-F1
#
_entry.id   AF-A0A8R2ACZ5-F1
#
_cell.length_a   1.000
_cell.length_b   1.000
_cell.length_c   1.000
_cell.angle_alpha   90.00
_cell.angle_beta   90.00
_cell.angle_gamma   90.00
#
_symmetry.space_group_name_H-M   'P 1'
#
loop_
_entity.id
_entity.type
_entity.pdbx_description
1 polymer ?
#
loop_
_entity_poly.entity_id
_entity_poly.type
_entity_poly.pdbx_seq_one_letter_code
_entity_poly.pdbx_strand_id
1 'polypeptide(L)' 'MEMEEAVIYSYGFSTVTSAIQAYIKSRDIVYVDEEVNFAIQKGLQSSKAELVYFKHNCPEDLERLILEKNATVSNLSK' A
#
# COMPACT_ATOMS: atom_id res chain seq x y z
N MET A 1 17.09 1.67 17.49
CA MET A 1 16.57 1.91 16.13
C MET A 1 17.75 2.37 15.30
N GLU A 2 18.34 1.47 14.52
CA GLU A 2 19.50 1.77 13.66
C GLU A 2 18.99 1.86 12.21
N MET A 3 18.73 3.07 11.72
CA MET A 3 18.32 3.35 10.35
C MET A 3 19.46 4.09 9.63
N GLU A 4 19.68 3.80 8.35
CA GLU A 4 20.78 4.37 7.56
C GLU A 4 20.62 5.88 7.32
N GLU A 5 19.40 6.32 7.01
CA GLU A 5 19.07 7.73 6.70
C GLU A 5 17.69 8.11 7.23
N ALA A 6 17.46 9.40 7.51
CA ALA A 6 16.17 9.90 7.96
C ALA A 6 15.83 11.24 7.29
N VAL A 7 14.55 11.44 6.99
CA VAL A 7 14.02 12.68 6.43
C VAL A 7 12.97 13.25 7.36
N ILE A 8 13.11 14.52 7.71
CA ILE A 8 12.20 15.24 8.62
C ILE A 8 11.22 16.07 7.81
N TYR A 9 9.95 15.98 8.17
CA TYR A 9 8.88 16.82 7.64
C TYR A 9 8.23 17.61 8.77
N SER A 10 7.64 18.75 8.44
CA SER A 10 6.97 19.61 9.41
C SER A 10 5.70 18.99 10.02
N TYR A 11 5.05 18.05 9.32
CA TYR A 11 3.79 17.41 9.76
C TYR A 11 3.75 15.93 9.38
N GLY A 12 3.23 15.08 10.28
CA GLY A 12 3.10 13.64 10.05
C GLY A 12 2.23 13.27 8.84
N PHE A 13 1.20 14.08 8.54
CA PHE A 13 0.38 13.91 7.34
C PHE A 13 1.23 14.01 6.05
N SER A 14 2.12 15.01 5.98
CA SER A 14 3.02 15.21 4.85
C SER A 14 4.10 14.14 4.77
N THR A 15 4.62 13.67 5.92
CA THR A 15 5.60 12.58 5.98
C THR A 15 5.07 11.32 5.30
N VAL A 16 3.90 10.84 5.73
CA VAL A 16 3.35 9.56 5.25
C VAL A 16 2.90 9.67 3.80
N THR A 17 2.22 10.77 3.44
CA THR A 17 1.73 11.00 2.08
C THR A 17 2.88 11.05 1.06
N SER A 18 3.96 11.76 1.37
CA SER A 18 5.10 11.89 0.46
C SER A 18 5.86 10.57 0.29
N ALA A 19 6.04 9.79 1.36
CA ALA A 19 6.64 8.47 1.28
C ALA A 19 5.82 7.54 0.36
N ILE A 20 4.50 7.47 0.56
CA ILE A 20 3.61 6.65 -0.26
C ILE A 20 3.72 7.02 -1.75
N GLN A 21 3.70 8.32 -2.07
CA GLN A 21 3.79 8.81 -3.45
C GLN A 21 5.16 8.56 -4.10
N ALA A 22 6.24 8.58 -3.32
CA ALA A 22 7.59 8.38 -3.84
C ALA A 22 7.86 6.94 -4.28
N TYR A 23 7.27 5.97 -3.56
CA TYR A 23 7.53 4.55 -3.81
C TYR A 23 6.52 3.89 -4.74
N ILE A 24 5.24 4.31 -4.70
CA ILE A 24 4.17 3.64 -5.44
C ILE A 24 4.04 4.21 -6.86
N LYS A 25 4.03 3.31 -7.85
CA LYS A 25 3.78 3.62 -9.25
C LYS A 25 2.43 3.05 -9.69
N SER A 26 1.92 3.55 -10.81
CA SER A 26 0.59 3.17 -11.34
C SER A 26 0.45 1.70 -11.76
N ARG A 27 1.55 0.95 -11.88
CA ARG A 27 1.54 -0.48 -12.21
C ARG A 27 1.62 -1.38 -10.97
N ASP A 28 1.82 -0.79 -9.80
CA ASP A 28 1.98 -1.55 -8.57
C ASP A 28 0.60 -1.93 -8.02
N ILE A 29 0.59 -3.02 -7.25
CA ILE A 29 -0.57 -3.47 -6.47
C ILE A 29 -0.24 -3.21 -5.01
N VAL A 30 -1.13 -2.51 -4.33
CA VAL A 30 -0.92 -2.08 -2.95
C VAL A 30 -2.01 -2.71 -2.09
N TYR A 31 -1.58 -3.53 -1.13
CA TYR A 31 -2.46 -4.13 -0.13
C TYR A 31 -2.54 -3.21 1.09
N VAL A 32 -3.77 -2.87 1.49
CA VAL A 32 -4.03 -1.82 2.50
C VAL A 32 -5.05 -2.32 3.50
N ASP A 33 -4.83 -2.06 4.79
CA ASP A 33 -5.82 -2.37 5.83
C ASP A 33 -7.05 -1.46 5.67
N GLU A 34 -8.26 -1.98 5.89
CA GLU A 34 -9.48 -1.19 5.70
C GLU A 34 -9.62 -0.01 6.67
N GLU A 35 -8.95 -0.04 7.82
CA GLU A 35 -8.99 1.01 8.85
C GLU A 35 -7.73 1.89 8.89
N VAL A 36 -7.01 2.02 7.76
CA VAL A 36 -5.84 2.90 7.68
C VAL A 36 -6.16 4.37 7.97
N ASN A 37 -5.20 5.05 8.58
CA ASN A 37 -5.27 6.47 8.88
C ASN A 37 -5.56 7.34 7.63
N PHE A 38 -6.27 8.46 7.84
CA PHE A 38 -6.62 9.43 6.79
C PHE A 38 -5.44 9.89 5.92
N ALA A 39 -4.24 10.08 6.50
CA ALA A 39 -3.05 10.45 5.73
C ALA A 39 -2.68 9.40 4.68
N ILE A 40 -2.78 8.11 5.04
CA ILE A 40 -2.51 7.00 4.12
C ILE A 40 -3.55 6.98 3.01
N GLN A 41 -4.84 7.12 3.36
CA GLN A 41 -5.92 7.18 2.37
C GLN A 41 -5.69 8.29 1.33
N LYS A 42 -5.22 9.48 1.76
CA LYS A 42 -4.90 10.59 0.86
C LYS A 42 -3.66 10.36 0.01
N GLY A 43 -2.62 9.74 0.56
CA GLY A 43 -1.45 9.31 -0.22
C GLY A 43 -1.84 8.32 -1.33
N LEU A 44 -2.65 7.32 -0.98
CA LEU A 44 -3.08 6.27 -1.92
C LEU A 44 -3.97 6.82 -3.04
N GLN A 45 -4.90 7.73 -2.74
CA GLN A 45 -5.73 8.41 -3.75
C GLN A 45 -4.89 9.08 -4.85
N SER A 46 -3.69 9.58 -4.50
CA SER A 46 -2.79 10.22 -5.45
C SER A 46 -1.92 9.25 -6.26
N SER A 47 -1.71 8.02 -5.77
CA SER A 47 -0.77 7.05 -6.36
C SER A 47 -1.25 6.42 -7.68
N LYS A 48 -2.57 6.38 -7.91
CA LYS A 48 -3.23 5.72 -9.06
C LYS A 48 -2.87 4.25 -9.26
N ALA A 49 -2.30 3.61 -8.24
CA ALA A 49 -2.02 2.18 -8.22
C ALA A 49 -3.30 1.37 -8.04
N GLU A 50 -3.22 0.06 -8.27
CA GLU A 50 -4.31 -0.84 -7.90
C GLU A 50 -4.32 -1.01 -6.38
N LEU A 51 -5.44 -0.65 -5.74
CA LEU A 51 -5.61 -0.75 -4.29
C LEU A 51 -6.47 -1.96 -3.95
N VAL A 52 -5.94 -2.83 -3.10
CA VAL A 52 -6.65 -4.00 -2.58
C VAL A 52 -6.77 -3.85 -1.07
N TYR A 53 -7.99 -3.73 -0.57
CA TYR A 53 -8.24 -3.61 0.87
C TYR A 53 -8.46 -4.98 1.50
N PHE A 54 -7.78 -5.24 2.62
CA PHE A 54 -7.98 -6.44 3.44
C PHE A 54 -8.60 -6.06 4.79
N LYS A 55 -9.26 -7.04 5.43
CA LYS A 55 -9.95 -6.82 6.70
C LYS A 55 -9.02 -6.39 7.82
N HIS A 56 -9.51 -5.50 8.69
CA HIS A 56 -8.69 -4.93 9.76
C HIS A 56 -8.04 -6.02 10.61
N ASN A 57 -6.70 -6.00 10.68
CA ASN A 57 -5.91 -6.93 11.47
C ASN A 57 -6.23 -8.43 11.19
N CYS A 58 -6.57 -8.80 9.95
CA CYS A 58 -6.81 -10.18 9.53
C CYS A 58 -5.78 -10.64 8.48
N PRO A 59 -4.65 -11.24 8.93
CA PRO A 59 -3.62 -11.76 8.03
C PRO A 59 -4.10 -12.85 7.08
N GLU A 60 -5.09 -13.66 7.48
CA GLU A 60 -5.64 -14.73 6.65
C GLU A 60 -6.39 -14.18 5.44
N ASP A 61 -7.07 -13.04 5.61
CA ASP A 61 -7.74 -12.34 4.51
C ASP A 61 -6.72 -11.76 3.54
N LEU A 62 -5.64 -11.18 4.05
CA LEU A 62 -4.51 -10.70 3.26
C LEU A 62 -3.86 -11.83 2.45
N GLU A 63 -3.56 -12.98 3.08
CA GLU A 63 -2.96 -14.13 2.39
C GLU A 63 -3.86 -14.65 1.27
N ARG A 64 -5.18 -14.77 1.54
CA ARG A 64 -6.16 -15.16 0.52
C ARG A 64 -6.13 -14.22 -0.68
N LEU A 65 -6.16 -12.91 -0.45
CA LEU A 65 -6.15 -11.89 -1.51
C LEU A 65 -4.86 -11.92 -2.33
N ILE A 66 -3.72 -12.18 -1.70
CA ILE A 66 -2.42 -12.33 -2.40
C ILE A 66 -2.44 -13.57 -3.29
N LEU A 67 -2.91 -14.72 -2.78
CA LEU A 67 -2.97 -15.97 -3.54
C LEU A 67 -3.94 -15.88 -4.73
N GLU A 68 -5.12 -15.30 -4.54
CA GLU A 68 -6.11 -15.07 -5.60
C GLU A 68 -5.54 -14.20 -6.73
N LYS A 69 -4.79 -13.15 -6.37
CA LYS A 69 -4.18 -12.26 -7.35
C LYS A 69 -3.06 -12.95 -8.13
N ASN A 70 -2.19 -13.70 -7.44
CA ASN A 70 -1.09 -14.44 -8.06
C ASN A 70 -1.61 -15.54 -9.01
N ALA A 71 -2.68 -16.24 -8.63
CA ALA A 71 -3.33 -17.23 -9.49
C ALA A 71 -3.87 -16.57 -10.77
N THR A 72 -4.51 -15.40 -10.64
CA THR A 72 -5.05 -14.64 -11.79
C THR A 72 -3.94 -14.19 -12.75
N VAL A 73 -2.83 -13.67 -12.23
CA VAL A 73 -1.69 -13.22 -13.06
C VAL A 73 -1.05 -14.39 -13.81
N SER A 74 -0.91 -15.55 -13.18
CA SER A 74 -0.34 -16.74 -13.85
C SER A 74 -1.19 -17.24 -15.03
N ASN A 75 -2.52 -17.10 -14.94
CA ASN A 75 -3.44 -17.51 -15.99
C ASN A 75 -3.51 -16.52 -17.17
N LEU A 76 -3.10 -15.26 -17.00
CA LEU A 76 -2.95 -14.30 -18.11
C LEU A 76 -1.62 -14.46 -18.88
N SER A 77 -0.66 -15.21 -18.33
CA SER A 77 0.67 -15.43 -18.92
C SER A 77 0.79 -16.71 -19.77
N LYS A 78 -0.30 -17.47 -19.90
CA LYS A 78 -0.46 -18.61 -20.80
C LYS A 78 -1.36 -18.22 -21.97
#